data_AF-A0A0D2EHT2-F1
#
_entry.id   AF-A0A0D2EHT2-F1
#
_cell.length_a   1.000
_cell.length_b   1.000
_cell.length_c   1.000
_cell.angle_alpha   90.00
_cell.angle_beta   90.00
_cell.angle_gamma   90.00
#
_symmetry.space_group_name_H-M   'P 1'
#
loop_
_entity.id
_entity.type
_entity.pdbx_description
1 polymer ?
#
loop_
_entity_poly.entity_id
_entity_poly.type
_entity_poly.pdbx_seq_one_letter_code
_entity_poly.pdbx_strand_id
1 'polypeptide(L)'
;MSAPTQVPVQRSEAFFRLCNDRNARAPYLRNKDRIITALGLLGVPAQKVRQILEQVVRIWKRDGPTNLRTKEGQKRRDDTTAEVSGLYPEVFGMPCNGPEEGQFLREKAIHAMVWYATSRTRPQRPPRSRTAQQAQAQAQAQPQPQPQPSAPAATN
;
A
#
# COMPACT_ATOMS: atom_id res chain seq x y z
N MET A 1 -7.30 -21.62 -41.69
CA MET A 1 -6.58 -21.18 -40.48
C MET A 1 -7.29 -19.94 -39.95
N SER A 2 -8.16 -20.11 -38.95
CA SER A 2 -8.91 -18.98 -38.38
C SER A 2 -8.01 -18.24 -37.40
N ALA A 3 -7.79 -16.94 -37.63
CA ALA A 3 -7.09 -16.09 -36.69
C ALA A 3 -7.79 -16.15 -35.32
N PRO A 4 -7.05 -16.13 -34.19
CA PRO A 4 -7.70 -16.02 -32.89
C PRO A 4 -8.48 -14.70 -32.88
N THR A 5 -9.80 -14.81 -32.78
CA THR A 5 -10.68 -13.68 -32.51
C THR A 5 -10.17 -13.03 -31.23
N GLN A 6 -9.41 -11.94 -31.37
CA GLN A 6 -9.09 -11.06 -30.26
C GLN A 6 -10.43 -10.51 -29.82
N VAL A 7 -11.00 -11.08 -28.75
CA VAL A 7 -12.13 -10.47 -28.05
C VAL A 7 -11.63 -9.10 -27.63
N PRO A 8 -12.11 -7.99 -28.21
CA PRO A 8 -11.68 -6.68 -27.75
C PRO A 8 -12.10 -6.62 -26.28
N VAL A 9 -11.11 -6.52 -25.39
CA VAL A 9 -11.40 -6.44 -23.97
C VAL A 9 -12.19 -5.14 -23.80
N GLN A 10 -13.50 -5.28 -23.63
CA GLN A 10 -14.41 -4.15 -23.66
C GLN A 10 -13.97 -3.18 -22.57
N ARG A 11 -13.55 -1.99 -23.00
CA ARG A 11 -13.48 -0.79 -22.16
C ARG A 11 -14.90 -0.52 -21.64
N SER A 12 -15.28 -1.21 -20.57
CA SER A 12 -16.62 -1.08 -20.01
C SER A 12 -16.61 -0.01 -18.93
N GLU A 13 -17.49 0.97 -19.06
CA GLU A 13 -17.64 2.05 -18.10
C GLU A 13 -17.88 1.51 -16.68
N ALA A 14 -18.63 0.40 -16.56
CA ALA A 14 -18.85 -0.30 -15.30
C ALA A 14 -17.55 -0.79 -14.62
N PHE A 15 -16.55 -1.22 -15.40
CA PHE A 15 -15.25 -1.60 -14.86
C PHE A 15 -14.47 -0.38 -14.34
N PHE A 16 -14.52 0.75 -15.04
CA PHE A 16 -13.86 1.96 -14.59
C PHE A 16 -14.55 2.57 -13.36
N ARG A 17 -15.88 2.47 -13.25
CA ARG A 17 -16.60 2.79 -12.00
C ARG A 17 -16.11 1.95 -10.83
N LEU A 18 -15.91 0.64 -11.02
CA LEU A 18 -15.32 -0.23 -10.00
C LEU A 18 -13.88 0.20 -9.63
N CYS A 19 -13.09 0.63 -10.61
CA CYS A 19 -11.74 1.14 -10.38
C CYS A 19 -11.75 2.49 -9.63
N ASN A 20 -12.77 3.31 -9.87
CA ASN A 20 -12.94 4.64 -9.30
C ASN A 20 -13.56 4.63 -7.89
N ASP A 21 -14.24 3.54 -7.52
CA ASP A 21 -14.90 3.40 -6.23
C ASP A 21 -13.90 3.42 -5.06
N ARG A 22 -13.87 4.57 -4.39
CA ARG A 22 -13.03 4.83 -3.21
C ARG A 22 -13.62 4.25 -1.92
N ASN A 23 -14.92 3.96 -1.89
CA ASN A 23 -15.65 3.49 -0.73
C ASN A 23 -15.69 1.95 -0.65
N ALA A 24 -15.27 1.25 -1.70
CA ALA A 24 -15.11 -0.18 -1.68
C ALA A 24 -14.22 -0.62 -0.49
N ARG A 25 -14.74 -1.56 0.32
CA ARG A 25 -14.06 -2.14 1.48
C ARG A 25 -12.66 -2.68 1.13
N ALA A 26 -12.48 -3.13 -0.11
CA ALA A 26 -11.21 -3.46 -0.73
C ALA A 26 -11.11 -2.77 -2.11
N PRO A 27 -10.43 -1.60 -2.21
CA PRO A 27 -10.26 -0.90 -3.48
C PRO A 27 -9.59 -1.81 -4.52
N TYR A 28 -10.17 -1.88 -5.72
CA TYR A 28 -9.74 -2.82 -6.75
C TYR A 28 -8.26 -2.63 -7.13
N LEU A 29 -7.80 -1.38 -7.25
CA LEU A 29 -6.47 -1.00 -7.72
C LEU A 29 -5.35 -1.13 -6.67
N ARG A 30 -5.50 -1.95 -5.62
CA ARG A 30 -4.45 -2.13 -4.60
C ARG A 30 -3.25 -2.98 -5.04
N ASN A 31 -3.42 -3.82 -6.06
CA ASN A 31 -2.39 -4.74 -6.52
C ASN A 31 -1.78 -4.26 -7.85
N LYS A 32 -0.46 -4.42 -7.99
CA LYS A 32 0.32 -4.18 -9.22
C LYS A 32 -0.35 -4.82 -10.44
N ASP A 33 -0.75 -6.09 -10.36
CA ASP A 33 -1.33 -6.78 -11.51
C ASP A 33 -2.67 -6.17 -11.93
N ARG A 34 -3.49 -5.74 -10.97
CA ARG A 34 -4.77 -5.07 -11.26
C ARG A 34 -4.59 -3.69 -11.87
N ILE A 35 -3.56 -2.94 -11.44
CA ILE A 35 -3.18 -1.67 -12.06
C ILE A 35 -2.73 -1.90 -13.51
N ILE A 36 -1.90 -2.92 -13.75
CA ILE A 36 -1.45 -3.31 -15.10
C ILE A 36 -2.63 -3.69 -15.99
N THR A 37 -3.55 -4.53 -15.50
CA THR A 37 -4.74 -4.92 -16.25
C THR A 37 -5.60 -3.70 -16.59
N ALA A 38 -5.89 -2.83 -15.62
CA ALA A 38 -6.76 -1.68 -15.83
C ALA A 38 -6.20 -0.68 -16.85
N LEU A 39 -4.88 -0.41 -16.82
CA LEU A 39 -4.23 0.40 -17.86
C LEU A 39 -4.08 -0.34 -19.18
N GLY A 40 -3.96 -1.67 -19.16
CA GLY A 40 -3.97 -2.51 -20.34
C GLY A 40 -5.29 -2.44 -21.11
N LEU A 41 -6.42 -2.26 -20.43
CA LEU A 41 -7.73 -2.01 -21.07
C LEU A 41 -7.75 -0.69 -21.85
N LEU A 42 -6.96 0.29 -21.41
CA LEU A 42 -6.78 1.53 -22.15
C LEU A 42 -5.79 1.37 -23.32
N GLY A 43 -5.17 0.20 -23.50
CA GLY A 43 -4.19 -0.03 -24.56
C GLY A 43 -2.76 0.34 -24.17
N VAL A 44 -2.50 0.61 -22.89
CA VAL A 44 -1.12 0.82 -22.40
C VAL A 44 -0.42 -0.53 -22.30
N PRO A 45 0.73 -0.74 -22.97
CA PRO A 45 1.46 -2.01 -22.88
C PRO A 45 1.87 -2.32 -21.44
N ALA A 46 1.73 -3.59 -21.02
CA ALA A 46 2.02 -4.00 -19.65
C ALA A 46 3.46 -3.66 -19.20
N GLN A 47 4.44 -3.74 -20.12
CA GLN A 47 5.83 -3.35 -19.85
C GLN A 47 5.96 -1.86 -19.55
N LYS A 48 5.23 -1.00 -20.29
CA LYS A 48 5.20 0.44 -20.06
C LYS A 48 4.59 0.75 -18.69
N VAL A 49 3.49 0.09 -18.32
CA VAL A 49 2.89 0.25 -16.98
C VAL A 49 3.88 -0.13 -15.87
N ARG A 50 4.65 -1.20 -16.05
CA ARG A 50 5.70 -1.61 -15.09
C ARG A 50 6.79 -0.54 -14.95
N GLN A 51 7.23 0.06 -16.07
CA GLN A 51 8.20 1.15 -16.07
C GLN A 51 7.67 2.39 -15.33
N ILE A 52 6.42 2.78 -15.59
CA ILE A 52 5.78 3.91 -14.89
C ILE A 52 5.71 3.62 -13.39
N LEU A 53 5.28 2.42 -12.99
CA LEU A 53 5.24 2.01 -11.58
C LEU A 53 6.60 2.09 -10.89
N GLU A 54 7.66 1.62 -11.55
CA GLU A 54 9.03 1.70 -11.03
C GLU A 54 9.50 3.15 -10.90
N GLN A 55 9.13 4.01 -11.85
CA GLN A 55 9.43 5.43 -11.79
C GLN A 55 8.69 6.13 -10.64
N VAL A 56 7.40 5.84 -10.45
CA VAL A 56 6.60 6.32 -9.32
C VAL A 56 7.24 5.89 -8.00
N VAL A 57 7.68 4.63 -7.88
CA VAL A 57 8.37 4.14 -6.68
C VAL A 57 9.69 4.88 -6.45
N ARG A 58 10.45 5.19 -7.50
CA ARG A 58 11.70 5.95 -7.40
C ARG A 58 11.46 7.39 -6.91
N ILE A 59 10.51 8.10 -7.54
CA ILE A 59 10.11 9.46 -7.12
C ILE A 59 9.63 9.42 -5.66
N TRP A 60 8.78 8.45 -5.32
CA TRP A 60 8.26 8.30 -3.97
C TRP A 60 9.31 7.90 -2.92
N LYS A 61 10.43 7.29 -3.32
CA LYS A 61 11.55 6.99 -2.41
C LYS A 61 12.46 8.20 -2.22
N ARG A 62 12.67 9.01 -3.27
CA ARG A 62 13.55 10.19 -3.27
C ARG A 62 13.28 11.12 -2.10
N ASP A 63 12.01 11.42 -1.85
CA ASP A 63 11.62 12.38 -0.80
C ASP A 63 11.23 11.71 0.55
N GLY A 64 11.61 10.44 0.75
CA GLY A 64 11.48 9.74 2.05
C GLY A 64 10.08 9.20 2.36
N PRO A 65 9.84 8.65 3.57
CA PRO A 65 8.52 8.18 3.97
C PRO A 65 7.59 9.35 4.35
N THR A 66 6.34 9.33 3.89
CA THR A 66 5.33 10.34 4.29
C THR A 66 3.99 9.69 4.61
N ASN A 67 3.20 10.34 5.47
CA ASN A 67 1.85 9.92 5.78
C ASN A 67 0.85 10.55 4.80
N LEU A 68 0.26 9.74 3.92
CA LEU A 68 -0.72 10.18 2.91
C LEU A 68 -1.98 10.86 3.46
N ARG A 69 -2.22 10.79 4.79
CA ARG A 69 -3.36 11.46 5.43
C ARG A 69 -3.07 12.92 5.83
N THR A 70 -1.82 13.35 5.89
CA THR A 70 -1.48 14.74 6.25
C THR A 70 -1.53 15.66 5.03
N LYS A 71 -1.52 16.98 5.27
CA LYS A 71 -1.48 17.98 4.18
C LYS A 71 -0.20 17.82 3.35
N GLU A 72 0.93 17.54 3.98
CA GLU A 72 2.20 17.28 3.32
C GLU A 72 2.13 16.01 2.47
N GLY A 73 1.49 14.95 2.98
CA GLY A 73 1.32 13.71 2.23
C GLY A 73 0.39 13.86 1.03
N GLN A 74 -0.66 14.67 1.16
CA GLN A 74 -1.55 15.04 0.05
C GLN A 74 -0.80 15.86 -0.99
N LYS A 75 -0.14 16.94 -0.56
CA LYS A 75 0.69 17.78 -1.44
C LYS A 75 1.72 16.94 -2.20
N ARG A 76 2.43 16.05 -1.51
CA ARG A 76 3.42 15.20 -2.15
C ARG A 76 2.84 14.21 -3.15
N ARG A 77 1.66 13.65 -2.86
CA ARG A 77 0.94 12.82 -3.83
C ARG A 77 0.62 13.64 -5.07
N ASP A 78 0.13 14.86 -4.91
CA ASP A 78 -0.23 15.73 -6.01
C ASP A 78 1.02 16.17 -6.81
N ASP A 79 2.13 16.49 -6.13
CA ASP A 79 3.45 16.78 -6.74
C ASP A 79 3.96 15.56 -7.54
N THR A 80 3.85 14.35 -6.98
CA THR A 80 4.22 13.10 -7.67
C THR A 80 3.33 12.87 -8.90
N THR A 81 2.03 13.15 -8.77
CA THR A 81 1.07 13.03 -9.88
C THR A 81 1.42 13.97 -11.01
N ALA A 82 1.74 15.23 -10.72
CA ALA A 82 2.17 16.20 -11.71
C ALA A 82 3.47 15.77 -12.39
N GLU A 83 4.49 15.35 -11.62
CA GLU A 83 5.79 14.91 -12.15
C GLU A 83 5.61 13.69 -13.08
N VAL A 84 4.88 12.67 -12.65
CA VAL A 84 4.64 11.44 -13.44
C VAL A 84 3.80 11.73 -14.68
N SER A 85 2.78 12.59 -14.58
CA SER A 85 1.98 12.98 -15.75
C SER A 85 2.81 13.76 -16.78
N GLY A 86 3.77 14.58 -16.33
CA GLY A 86 4.70 15.27 -17.21
C GLY A 86 5.75 14.37 -17.86
N LEU A 87 6.14 13.27 -17.19
CA LEU A 87 7.07 12.28 -17.74
C LEU A 87 6.43 11.32 -18.74
N TYR A 88 5.12 11.05 -18.59
CA TYR A 88 4.38 10.12 -19.44
C TYR A 88 3.10 10.75 -20.01
N PRO A 89 3.20 11.88 -20.74
CA PRO A 89 2.03 12.57 -21.28
C PRO A 89 1.27 11.71 -22.30
N GLU A 90 1.95 10.77 -22.96
CA GLU A 90 1.34 9.83 -23.91
C GLU A 90 0.38 8.84 -23.25
N VAL A 91 0.57 8.56 -21.95
CA VAL A 91 -0.30 7.68 -21.17
C VAL A 91 -1.40 8.49 -20.51
N PHE A 92 -1.04 9.57 -19.79
CA PHE A 92 -2.01 10.33 -18.99
C PHE A 92 -2.81 11.38 -19.78
N GLY A 93 -2.37 11.70 -21.00
CA GLY A 93 -3.06 12.58 -21.95
C GLY A 93 -3.88 11.84 -23.00
N MET A 94 -3.96 10.51 -22.95
CA MET A 94 -4.65 9.73 -23.99
C MET A 94 -6.16 10.05 -24.05
N PRO A 95 -6.78 9.96 -25.25
CA PRO A 95 -8.22 10.15 -25.39
C PRO A 95 -8.97 9.07 -24.61
N CYS A 96 -9.96 9.51 -23.84
CA CYS A 96 -10.83 8.67 -23.02
C CYS A 96 -12.22 8.63 -23.66
N ASN A 97 -12.86 7.46 -23.68
CA ASN A 97 -14.17 7.29 -24.30
C ASN A 97 -15.32 7.82 -23.42
N GLY A 98 -15.06 8.06 -22.14
CA GLY A 98 -16.06 8.53 -21.19
C GLY A 98 -15.48 9.16 -19.93
N PRO A 99 -16.34 9.73 -19.07
CA PRO A 99 -15.92 10.43 -17.85
C PRO A 99 -15.22 9.49 -16.86
N GLU A 100 -15.68 8.24 -16.76
CA GLU A 100 -15.12 7.24 -15.83
C GLU A 100 -13.70 6.81 -16.24
N GLU A 101 -13.44 6.65 -17.54
CA GLU A 101 -12.10 6.41 -18.07
C GLU A 101 -11.19 7.60 -17.80
N GLY A 102 -11.69 8.82 -18.05
CA GLY A 102 -10.97 10.05 -17.80
C GLY A 102 -10.59 10.20 -16.32
N GLN A 103 -11.53 9.94 -15.42
CA GLN A 103 -11.28 9.97 -13.98
C GLN A 103 -10.30 8.88 -13.55
N PHE A 104 -10.46 7.66 -14.08
CA PHE A 104 -9.54 6.58 -13.79
C PHE A 104 -8.12 6.94 -14.20
N LEU A 105 -7.92 7.35 -15.45
CA LEU A 105 -6.61 7.60 -15.99
C LEU A 105 -5.93 8.82 -15.35
N ARG A 106 -6.64 9.95 -15.27
CA ARG A 106 -6.06 11.24 -14.85
C ARG A 106 -5.89 11.34 -13.33
N GLU A 107 -6.65 10.56 -12.56
CA GLU A 107 -6.65 10.67 -11.10
C GLU A 107 -6.36 9.31 -10.43
N LYS A 108 -7.19 8.30 -10.66
CA LYS A 108 -7.16 7.08 -9.83
C LYS A 108 -5.99 6.16 -10.12
N ALA A 109 -5.54 6.06 -11.37
CA ALA A 109 -4.43 5.23 -11.78
C ALA A 109 -3.16 5.65 -11.04
N ILE A 110 -2.80 6.95 -11.07
CA ILE A 110 -1.61 7.45 -10.39
C ILE A 110 -1.75 7.33 -8.87
N HIS A 111 -2.92 7.65 -8.31
CA HIS A 111 -3.17 7.46 -6.88
C HIS A 111 -2.97 6.00 -6.44
N ALA A 112 -3.41 5.03 -7.24
CA ALA A 112 -3.17 3.62 -6.99
C ALA A 112 -1.68 3.26 -7.05
N MET A 113 -0.93 3.80 -8.02
CA MET A 113 0.52 3.61 -8.11
C MET A 113 1.26 4.20 -6.89
N VAL A 114 0.87 5.38 -6.43
CA VAL A 114 1.44 6.02 -5.22
C VAL A 114 1.12 5.19 -3.96
N TRP A 115 -0.10 4.67 -3.86
CA TRP A 115 -0.49 3.80 -2.75
C TRP A 115 0.32 2.51 -2.74
N TYR A 116 0.50 1.90 -3.92
CA TYR A 116 1.40 0.75 -4.11
C TYR A 116 2.84 1.09 -3.68
N ALA A 117 3.39 2.24 -4.11
CA ALA A 117 4.72 2.69 -3.70
C ALA A 117 4.83 2.87 -2.19
N THR A 118 3.85 3.50 -1.56
CA THR A 118 3.78 3.70 -0.10
C THR A 118 3.77 2.36 0.66
N SER A 119 3.05 1.35 0.16
CA SER A 119 3.03 0.02 0.77
C SER A 119 4.39 -0.68 0.73
N ARG A 120 5.24 -0.35 -0.25
CA ARG A 120 6.59 -0.90 -0.45
C ARG A 120 7.68 -0.14 0.30
N THR A 121 7.44 1.12 0.66
CA THR A 121 8.42 1.97 1.37
C THR A 121 8.16 2.06 2.88
N ARG A 122 7.06 1.47 3.37
CA ARG A 122 6.78 1.44 4.79
C ARG A 122 7.88 0.63 5.51
N PRO A 123 8.50 1.17 6.58
CA PRO A 123 9.40 0.37 7.40
C PRO A 123 8.63 -0.85 7.89
N GLN A 124 9.15 -2.05 7.62
CA GLN A 124 8.66 -3.28 8.27
C GLN A 124 8.84 -3.05 9.76
N ARG A 125 7.73 -2.85 10.49
CA ARG A 125 7.79 -2.83 11.95
C ARG A 125 8.38 -4.18 12.37
N PRO A 126 9.48 -4.22 13.14
CA PRO A 126 9.97 -5.49 13.65
C PRO A 126 8.82 -6.19 14.38
N PRO A 127 8.66 -7.51 14.18
CA PRO A 127 7.55 -8.26 14.78
C PRO A 127 7.57 -8.06 16.29
N ARG A 128 6.49 -7.48 16.83
CA ARG A 128 6.33 -7.17 18.26
C ARG A 128 5.92 -8.41 19.06
N SER A 129 6.59 -9.52 18.81
CA SER A 129 6.25 -10.84 19.36
C SER A 129 7.51 -11.60 19.72
N ARG A 130 7.98 -11.42 20.97
CA ARG A 130 8.39 -12.51 21.89
C ARG A 130 9.06 -12.06 23.18
N THR A 131 9.37 -10.77 23.39
CA THR A 131 10.01 -10.34 24.65
C THR A 131 9.02 -9.89 25.73
N ALA A 132 7.77 -9.56 25.39
CA ALA A 132 6.77 -9.12 26.38
C ALA A 132 6.06 -10.28 27.11
N GLN A 133 6.24 -11.54 26.68
CA GLN A 133 5.65 -12.72 27.35
C GLN A 133 6.61 -13.46 28.28
N GLN A 134 7.91 -13.13 28.29
CA GLN A 134 8.85 -13.69 29.28
C GLN A 134 8.98 -12.84 30.55
N ALA A 135 8.49 -11.60 30.56
CA ALA A 135 8.55 -10.73 31.75
C ALA A 135 7.52 -11.06 32.85
N GLN A 136 6.56 -11.97 32.60
CA GLN A 136 5.57 -12.39 33.60
C GLN A 136 5.77 -13.82 34.14
N ALA A 137 6.69 -14.61 33.58
CA ALA A 137 6.94 -15.98 34.05
C ALA A 137 8.06 -16.08 35.11
N GLN A 138 8.79 -15.00 35.39
CA GLN A 138 9.87 -14.99 36.41
C GLN A 138 9.50 -14.28 37.73
N ALA A 139 8.27 -13.75 37.87
CA ALA A 139 7.83 -13.08 39.09
C ALA A 139 7.14 -14.00 40.13
N GLN A 140 7.10 -15.33 39.91
CA GLN A 140 6.44 -16.28 40.83
C GLN A 140 7.35 -17.35 41.46
N ALA A 141 8.68 -17.23 41.32
CA ALA A 141 9.61 -18.06 42.08
C ALA A 141 10.24 -17.25 43.24
N GLN A 142 9.41 -16.83 44.20
CA GLN A 142 9.90 -16.41 45.52
C GLN A 142 10.13 -17.67 46.37
N PRO A 143 11.32 -17.88 46.96
CA PRO A 143 11.55 -18.94 47.93
C PRO A 143 10.78 -18.65 49.23
N GLN A 144 10.15 -19.69 49.78
CA GLN A 144 9.54 -19.69 51.12
C GLN A 144 10.59 -19.34 52.20
N PRO A 145 10.32 -18.43 53.15
CA PRO A 145 11.15 -18.29 54.34
C PRO A 145 10.90 -19.46 55.31
N GLN A 146 11.97 -20.14 55.71
CA GLN A 146 11.96 -21.14 56.77
C GLN A 146 11.68 -20.48 58.14
N PRO A 147 10.90 -21.12 59.02
CA PRO A 147 10.71 -20.65 60.40
C PRO A 147 11.96 -20.90 61.25
N GLN A 148 12.43 -19.87 61.96
CA GLN A 148 13.43 -19.97 63.02
C GLN A 148 12.84 -20.69 64.24
N PRO A 149 13.57 -21.60 64.91
CA PRO A 149 13.18 -22.08 66.22
C PRO A 149 13.46 -21.02 67.30
N SER A 150 12.45 -20.75 68.14
CA SER A 150 12.56 -19.88 69.31
C SER A 150 13.46 -20.50 70.39
N ALA A 151 14.38 -19.71 70.93
CA ALA A 151 15.16 -20.07 72.11
C ALA A 151 14.31 -19.94 73.40
N PRO A 152 14.51 -20.81 74.42
CA PRO A 152 13.74 -20.77 75.65
C PRO A 152 14.17 -19.60 76.56
N ALA A 153 13.18 -19.09 77.29
CA ALA A 153 13.30 -18.04 78.30
C ALA A 153 14.24 -18.45 79.45
N ALA A 154 15.17 -17.57 79.80
CA ALA A 154 15.96 -17.66 81.03
C ALA A 154 15.19 -16.98 82.18
N THR A 155 14.89 -17.77 83.21
CA THR A 155 14.53 -17.29 84.55
C THR A 155 15.77 -17.35 85.43
N ASN A 156 16.29 -16.19 85.82
CA ASN A 156 16.70 -15.85 87.20
C ASN A 156 17.03 -14.36 87.26
#